data_AF-A0A140GRJ1-F1
#
_entry.id   AF-A0A140GRJ1-F1
#
_cell.length_a   1.000
_cell.length_b   1.000
_cell.length_c   1.000
_cell.angle_alpha   90.00
_cell.angle_beta   90.00
_cell.angle_gamma   90.00
#
_symmetry.space_group_name_H-M   'P 1'
#
loop_
_entity.id
_entity.type
_entity.pdbx_description
1 polymer ?
#
loop_
_entity_poly.entity_id
_entity_poly.type
_entity_poly.pdbx_seq_one_letter_code
_entity_poly.pdbx_strand_id
1 'polypeptide(L)'
;MEKIIESTVNDILIKVDKNFCKFNNNNISKQNDKLSKTVENILISVIDTLKFNILNYGKRDILTFLYSNYAFLESNIRSLIEFREGVTNSNIKTKNILEEYEFFIQCEYIAKTPQKYNDNIFNFGTYQLWFEFCEALYKLYYGDSISYFKIYDELIKSDLRIK
;
A
#
# COMPACT_ATOMS: atom_id res chain seq x y z
N MET A 1 -17.86 1.56 -6.22
CA MET A 1 -16.75 2.50 -6.49
C MET A 1 -17.27 3.93 -6.56
N GLU A 2 -18.21 4.25 -7.47
CA GLU A 2 -18.84 5.59 -7.59
C GLU A 2 -19.41 6.15 -6.28
N LYS A 3 -20.28 5.41 -5.58
CA LYS A 3 -20.95 5.89 -4.35
C LYS A 3 -20.01 6.33 -3.22
N ILE A 4 -18.82 5.75 -3.15
CA ILE A 4 -17.83 6.05 -2.11
C ILE A 4 -17.02 7.30 -2.48
N ILE A 5 -16.68 7.44 -3.77
CA ILE A 5 -16.06 8.65 -4.31
C ILE A 5 -17.03 9.82 -4.13
N GLU A 6 -18.32 9.63 -4.42
CA GLU A 6 -19.38 10.63 -4.22
C GLU A 6 -19.49 11.09 -2.76
N SER A 7 -19.49 10.16 -1.81
CA SER A 7 -19.49 10.47 -0.38
C SER A 7 -18.25 11.25 0.04
N THR A 8 -17.07 10.87 -0.46
CA THR A 8 -15.80 11.53 -0.12
C THR A 8 -15.74 12.94 -0.72
N VAL A 9 -16.22 13.12 -1.95
CA VAL A 9 -16.33 14.42 -2.63
C VAL A 9 -17.31 15.33 -1.90
N ASN A 10 -18.45 14.81 -1.42
CA ASN A 10 -19.42 15.58 -0.64
C ASN A 10 -18.85 16.05 0.70
N ASP A 11 -18.10 15.22 1.42
CA ASP A 11 -17.45 15.62 2.67
C ASP A 11 -16.39 16.72 2.46
N ILE A 12 -15.69 16.67 1.32
CA ILE A 12 -14.73 17.71 0.91
C ILE A 12 -15.48 19.02 0.60
N LEU A 13 -16.54 18.96 -0.21
CA LEU A 13 -17.36 20.13 -0.57
C LEU A 13 -17.92 20.83 0.68
N ILE A 14 -18.44 20.09 1.65
CA ILE A 14 -18.97 20.64 2.91
C ILE A 14 -17.89 21.35 3.73
N LYS A 15 -16.67 20.81 3.78
CA LYS A 15 -15.54 21.45 4.48
C LYS A 15 -15.07 22.72 3.78
N VAL A 16 -15.08 22.72 2.45
CA VAL A 16 -14.73 23.89 1.63
C VAL A 16 -15.76 25.01 1.83
N ASP A 17 -17.06 24.72 1.71
CA ASP A 17 -18.14 25.70 1.88
C ASP A 17 -18.13 26.38 3.26
N LYS A 18 -17.94 25.60 4.33
CA LYS A 18 -17.86 26.15 5.70
C LYS A 18 -16.72 27.15 5.89
N ASN A 19 -15.63 26.99 5.15
CA ASN A 19 -14.50 27.91 5.21
C ASN A 19 -14.73 29.16 4.36
N PHE A 20 -15.39 29.04 3.20
CA PHE A 20 -15.77 30.19 2.36
C PHE A 20 -16.82 31.09 3.02
N CYS A 21 -17.78 30.53 3.76
CA CYS A 21 -18.81 31.33 4.45
C CYS A 21 -18.27 32.31 5.51
N LYS A 22 -17.03 32.14 5.99
CA LYS A 22 -16.40 33.05 6.96
C LYS A 22 -15.76 34.30 6.33
N PHE A 23 -15.76 34.43 5.00
CA PHE A 23 -14.91 35.41 4.30
C PHE A 23 -15.58 36.72 3.86
N ASN A 24 -16.84 36.99 4.21
CA ASN A 24 -17.53 38.18 3.71
C ASN A 24 -17.44 39.38 4.68
N ASN A 25 -16.43 40.26 4.49
CA ASN A 25 -16.53 41.74 4.54
C ASN A 25 -15.16 42.49 4.46
N ASN A 26 -15.04 43.33 3.42
CA ASN A 26 -14.29 44.61 3.23
C ASN A 26 -12.82 44.81 3.69
N ASN A 27 -11.85 44.62 2.76
CA ASN A 27 -10.62 45.42 2.51
C ASN A 27 -9.71 44.75 1.43
N ILE A 28 -9.78 45.21 0.18
CA ILE A 28 -9.48 44.45 -1.05
C ILE A 28 -8.01 44.02 -1.25
N SER A 29 -7.00 44.80 -0.87
CA SER A 29 -5.58 44.46 -1.19
C SER A 29 -4.89 43.54 -0.17
N LYS A 30 -5.05 43.81 1.13
CA LYS A 30 -4.54 42.91 2.21
C LYS A 30 -5.40 41.66 2.38
N GLN A 31 -6.68 41.69 1.98
CA GLN A 31 -7.51 40.49 1.95
C GLN A 31 -7.12 39.56 0.81
N ASN A 32 -6.68 40.05 -0.35
CA ASN A 32 -6.29 39.17 -1.47
C ASN A 32 -5.08 38.28 -1.15
N ASP A 33 -4.02 38.80 -0.51
CA ASP A 33 -2.89 37.97 -0.09
C ASP A 33 -3.26 36.95 0.99
N LYS A 34 -4.14 37.35 1.92
CA LYS A 34 -4.65 36.48 2.99
C LYS A 34 -5.63 35.43 2.44
N LEU A 35 -6.42 35.78 1.43
CA LEU A 35 -7.34 34.91 0.71
C LEU A 35 -6.55 33.89 -0.10
N SER A 36 -5.51 34.33 -0.84
CA SER A 36 -4.61 33.45 -1.59
C SER A 36 -3.97 32.40 -0.68
N LYS A 37 -3.39 32.83 0.46
CA LYS A 37 -2.82 31.88 1.44
C LYS A 37 -3.85 30.94 2.06
N THR A 38 -5.08 31.41 2.29
CA THR A 38 -6.12 30.56 2.86
C THR A 38 -6.58 29.51 1.85
N VAL A 39 -6.74 29.89 0.58
CA VAL A 39 -7.06 28.98 -0.51
C VAL A 39 -5.95 27.95 -0.72
N GLU A 40 -4.67 28.37 -0.69
CA GLU A 40 -3.52 27.46 -0.76
C GLU A 40 -3.52 26.43 0.37
N ASN A 41 -3.74 26.87 1.62
CA ASN A 41 -3.80 25.96 2.77
C ASN A 41 -4.96 24.96 2.68
N ILE A 42 -6.12 25.39 2.16
CA ILE A 42 -7.27 24.50 1.91
C ILE A 42 -6.92 23.48 0.84
N LEU A 43 -6.30 23.91 -0.27
CA LEU A 43 -5.86 23.03 -1.36
C LEU A 43 -4.89 21.97 -0.86
N ILE A 44 -3.89 22.35 -0.06
CA ILE A 44 -2.94 21.41 0.55
C ILE A 44 -3.67 20.39 1.42
N SER A 45 -4.57 20.84 2.31
CA SER A 45 -5.34 19.94 3.18
C SER A 45 -6.23 18.96 2.40
N VAL A 46 -6.84 19.41 1.30
CA VAL A 46 -7.66 18.54 0.43
C VAL A 46 -6.78 17.53 -0.29
N ILE A 47 -5.63 17.95 -0.83
CA ILE A 47 -4.67 17.05 -1.48
C ILE A 47 -4.18 15.98 -0.51
N ASP A 48 -3.84 16.36 0.72
CA ASP A 48 -3.37 15.42 1.74
C ASP A 48 -4.46 14.42 2.14
N THR A 49 -5.71 14.90 2.27
CA THR A 49 -6.87 14.03 2.55
C THR A 49 -7.13 13.05 1.42
N LEU A 50 -7.05 13.51 0.16
CA LEU A 50 -7.24 12.65 -1.01
C LEU A 50 -6.13 11.60 -1.12
N LYS A 51 -4.87 11.99 -0.93
CA LYS A 51 -3.73 11.06 -0.89
C LYS A 51 -3.93 9.99 0.19
N PHE A 52 -4.28 10.41 1.41
CA PHE A 52 -4.54 9.50 2.52
C PHE A 52 -5.66 8.50 2.19
N ASN A 53 -6.77 8.98 1.63
CA ASN A 53 -7.89 8.10 1.26
C ASN A 53 -7.50 7.12 0.15
N ILE A 54 -6.87 7.59 -0.93
CA ILE A 54 -6.42 6.74 -2.05
C ILE A 54 -5.48 5.64 -1.57
N LEU A 55 -4.51 5.99 -0.70
CA LEU A 55 -3.59 5.02 -0.10
C LEU A 55 -4.36 3.97 0.71
N ASN A 56 -5.29 4.39 1.57
CA ASN A 56 -6.06 3.46 2.41
C ASN A 56 -7.00 2.55 1.61
N TYR A 57 -7.60 3.04 0.52
CA TYR A 57 -8.41 2.20 -0.37
C TYR A 57 -7.56 1.14 -1.06
N GLY A 58 -6.40 1.53 -1.63
CA GLY A 58 -5.48 0.58 -2.24
C GLY A 58 -5.05 -0.52 -1.27
N LYS A 59 -4.77 -0.18 0.00
CA LYS A 59 -4.37 -1.17 1.02
C LYS A 59 -5.52 -2.08 1.45
N ARG A 60 -6.77 -1.58 1.53
CA ARG A 60 -7.95 -2.42 1.77
C ARG A 60 -8.19 -3.41 0.64
N ASP A 61 -8.00 -2.99 -0.60
CA ASP A 61 -8.17 -3.85 -1.77
C ASP A 61 -7.11 -4.96 -1.79
N ILE A 62 -5.87 -4.64 -1.45
CA ILE A 62 -4.78 -5.63 -1.31
C ILE A 62 -5.08 -6.61 -0.16
N LEU A 63 -5.56 -6.14 1.00
CA LEU A 63 -5.92 -7.03 2.11
C LEU A 63 -7.08 -7.97 1.74
N THR A 64 -8.08 -7.44 1.04
CA THR A 64 -9.22 -8.23 0.52
C THR A 64 -8.73 -9.29 -0.46
N PHE A 65 -7.81 -8.91 -1.36
CA PHE A 65 -7.19 -9.82 -2.29
C PHE A 65 -6.41 -10.95 -1.59
N LEU A 66 -5.60 -10.61 -0.58
CA LEU A 66 -4.80 -11.56 0.20
C LEU A 66 -5.67 -12.67 0.78
N TYR A 67 -6.79 -12.33 1.42
CA TYR A 67 -7.69 -13.34 1.99
C TYR A 67 -8.48 -14.11 0.92
N SER A 68 -8.94 -13.42 -0.13
CA SER A 68 -9.77 -14.04 -1.17
C SER A 68 -8.98 -14.95 -2.12
N ASN A 69 -7.68 -14.70 -2.26
CA ASN A 69 -6.79 -15.39 -3.20
C ASN A 69 -5.57 -15.99 -2.49
N TYR A 70 -5.72 -16.37 -1.21
CA TYR A 70 -4.63 -16.90 -0.39
C TYR A 70 -3.93 -18.09 -1.06
N ALA A 71 -4.70 -19.04 -1.61
CA ALA A 71 -4.15 -20.22 -2.28
C ALA A 71 -3.29 -19.87 -3.51
N PHE A 72 -3.65 -18.81 -4.24
CA PHE A 72 -2.88 -18.34 -5.39
C PHE A 72 -1.52 -17.77 -4.93
N LEU A 73 -1.53 -16.92 -3.89
CA LEU A 73 -0.32 -16.36 -3.30
C LEU A 73 0.57 -17.45 -2.71
N GLU A 74 -0.01 -18.33 -1.89
CA GLU A 74 0.67 -19.46 -1.26
C GLU A 74 1.35 -20.35 -2.30
N SER A 75 0.62 -20.73 -3.36
CA SER A 75 1.17 -21.59 -4.41
C SER A 75 2.37 -20.96 -5.11
N ASN A 76 2.32 -19.66 -5.44
CA ASN A 76 3.40 -18.97 -6.13
C ASN A 76 4.64 -18.79 -5.24
N ILE A 77 4.43 -18.36 -4.00
CA ILE A 77 5.51 -18.17 -3.02
C ILE A 77 6.17 -19.51 -2.70
N ARG A 78 5.38 -20.55 -2.42
CA ARG A 78 5.89 -21.89 -2.15
C ARG A 78 6.69 -22.43 -3.32
N SER A 79 6.17 -22.32 -4.55
CA SER A 79 6.88 -22.81 -5.74
C SER A 79 8.25 -22.15 -5.91
N LEU A 80 8.37 -20.86 -5.62
CA LEU A 80 9.64 -20.15 -5.71
C LEU A 80 10.62 -20.57 -4.60
N ILE A 81 10.14 -20.77 -3.38
CA ILE A 81 10.98 -21.29 -2.28
C ILE A 81 11.46 -22.70 -2.62
N GLU A 82 10.57 -23.57 -3.09
CA GLU A 82 10.89 -24.94 -3.44
C GLU A 82 11.88 -25.03 -4.60
N PHE A 83 11.75 -24.14 -5.58
CA PHE A 83 12.70 -24.02 -6.67
C PHE A 83 14.12 -23.65 -6.20
N ARG A 84 14.23 -22.80 -5.18
CA ARG A 84 15.50 -22.21 -4.74
C ARG A 84 16.19 -22.96 -3.62
N GLU A 85 15.41 -23.50 -2.69
CA GLU A 85 15.90 -24.08 -1.43
C GLU A 85 15.46 -25.54 -1.25
N GLY A 86 14.61 -26.05 -2.15
CA GLY A 86 13.96 -27.34 -1.99
C GLY A 86 12.74 -27.31 -1.07
N VAL A 87 12.15 -28.49 -0.85
CA VAL A 87 10.84 -28.65 -0.20
C VAL A 87 10.88 -28.44 1.31
N THR A 88 12.06 -28.47 1.91
CA THR A 88 12.21 -28.45 3.38
C THR A 88 11.70 -27.14 3.97
N ASN A 89 10.67 -27.26 4.81
CA ASN A 89 9.98 -26.15 5.48
C ASN A 89 9.37 -25.11 4.51
N SER A 90 9.13 -25.45 3.24
CA SER A 90 8.56 -24.52 2.24
C SER A 90 7.20 -23.97 2.70
N ASN A 91 6.35 -24.83 3.26
CA ASN A 91 5.05 -24.45 3.82
C ASN A 91 5.16 -23.46 4.98
N ILE A 92 6.10 -23.68 5.91
CA ILE A 92 6.29 -22.80 7.08
C ILE A 92 6.81 -21.43 6.62
N LYS A 93 7.79 -21.41 5.72
CA LYS A 93 8.34 -20.16 5.17
C LYS A 93 7.29 -19.37 4.39
N THR A 94 6.51 -20.05 3.56
CA THR A 94 5.42 -19.44 2.80
C THR A 94 4.40 -18.79 3.75
N LYS A 95 3.97 -19.53 4.78
CA LYS A 95 3.05 -19.01 5.79
C LYS A 95 3.62 -17.76 6.47
N ASN A 96 4.89 -17.79 6.90
CA ASN A 96 5.52 -16.65 7.55
C ASN A 96 5.61 -15.42 6.62
N ILE A 97 5.92 -15.59 5.33
CA ILE A 97 5.92 -14.48 4.36
C ILE A 97 4.54 -13.82 4.29
N LEU A 98 3.48 -14.64 4.21
CA LEU A 98 2.13 -14.14 4.10
C LEU A 98 1.65 -13.45 5.38
N GLU A 99 1.98 -13.98 6.56
CA GLU A 99 1.65 -13.36 7.85
C GLU A 99 2.39 -12.01 8.03
N GLU A 100 3.67 -11.95 7.65
CA GLU A 100 4.46 -10.71 7.71
C GLU A 100 3.98 -9.68 6.67
N TYR A 101 3.57 -10.13 5.49
CA TYR A 101 2.98 -9.26 4.46
C TYR A 101 1.61 -8.72 4.89
N GLU A 102 0.76 -9.56 5.49
CA GLU A 102 -0.51 -9.13 6.09
C GLU A 102 -0.28 -8.06 7.15
N PHE A 103 0.65 -8.32 8.07
CA PHE A 103 1.02 -7.38 9.12
C PHE A 103 1.56 -6.07 8.55
N PHE A 104 2.39 -6.12 7.50
CA PHE A 104 2.87 -4.93 6.79
C PHE A 104 1.71 -4.09 6.23
N ILE A 105 0.78 -4.70 5.50
CA ILE A 105 -0.40 -3.99 4.96
C ILE A 105 -1.22 -3.38 6.09
N GLN A 106 -1.43 -4.11 7.18
CA GLN A 106 -2.17 -3.62 8.34
C GLN A 106 -1.46 -2.46 9.04
N CYS A 107 -0.13 -2.52 9.23
CA CYS A 107 0.68 -1.46 9.81
C CYS A 107 0.65 -0.18 8.99
N GLU A 108 0.79 -0.29 7.67
CA GLU A 108 0.65 0.85 6.77
C GLU A 108 -0.76 1.43 6.80
N TYR A 109 -1.79 0.58 6.86
CA TYR A 109 -3.19 0.99 6.96
C TYR A 109 -3.50 1.74 8.27
N ILE A 110 -2.92 1.32 9.39
CA ILE A 110 -3.10 1.99 10.70
C ILE A 110 -2.03 3.04 11.01
N ALA A 111 -1.19 3.38 10.02
CA ALA A 111 -0.05 4.32 10.15
C ALA A 111 0.85 4.04 11.37
N LYS A 112 1.06 2.76 11.71
CA LYS A 112 1.97 2.35 12.79
C LYS A 112 3.33 1.99 12.22
N THR A 113 4.39 2.37 12.93
CA THR A 113 5.75 1.94 12.63
C THR A 113 5.81 0.41 12.78
N PRO A 114 6.23 -0.33 11.74
CA PRO A 114 6.38 -1.76 11.87
C PRO A 114 7.45 -2.09 12.90
N GLN A 115 7.19 -3.13 13.69
CA GLN A 115 8.20 -3.73 14.55
C GLN A 115 9.28 -4.36 13.65
N LYS A 116 10.55 -4.30 14.10
CA LYS A 116 11.72 -4.71 13.32
C LYS A 116 11.49 -6.09 12.67
N TYR A 117 11.40 -6.12 11.34
CA TYR A 117 11.28 -7.37 10.58
C TYR A 117 12.51 -8.25 10.81
N ASN A 118 12.31 -9.55 11.00
CA ASN A 118 13.39 -10.46 11.37
C ASN A 118 14.08 -11.04 10.13
N ASP A 119 15.13 -10.40 9.61
CA ASP A 119 15.84 -10.79 8.36
C ASP A 119 16.29 -12.26 8.30
N ASN A 120 16.24 -12.96 9.42
CA ASN A 120 16.53 -14.39 9.52
C ASN A 120 15.37 -15.31 9.11
N ILE A 121 14.20 -14.85 8.68
CA ILE A 121 13.13 -15.80 8.29
C ILE A 121 13.39 -16.43 6.91
N PHE A 122 14.04 -15.70 5.99
CA PHE A 122 14.23 -16.13 4.60
C PHE A 122 15.70 -16.51 4.34
N ASN A 123 15.93 -17.59 3.59
CA ASN A 123 17.29 -17.90 3.17
C ASN A 123 17.71 -17.11 1.92
N PHE A 124 16.80 -16.48 1.16
CA PHE A 124 17.14 -15.52 0.11
C PHE A 124 16.13 -14.37 0.06
N GLY A 125 16.53 -13.25 -0.55
CA GLY A 125 15.70 -12.06 -0.71
C GLY A 125 15.44 -11.29 0.60
N THR A 126 15.36 -9.97 0.53
CA THR A 126 14.97 -9.15 1.70
C THR A 126 13.46 -9.23 1.95
N TYR A 127 12.99 -8.82 3.14
CA TYR A 127 11.54 -8.66 3.37
C TYR A 127 10.88 -7.80 2.31
N GLN A 128 11.52 -6.67 2.00
CA GLN A 128 11.01 -5.75 1.02
C GLN A 128 10.84 -6.43 -0.34
N LEU A 129 11.81 -7.22 -0.78
CA LEU A 129 11.72 -7.93 -2.05
C LEU A 129 10.60 -8.99 -2.05
N TRP A 130 10.39 -9.68 -0.93
CA TRP A 130 9.26 -10.61 -0.79
C TRP A 130 7.89 -9.90 -0.76
N PHE A 131 7.79 -8.73 -0.16
CA PHE A 131 6.55 -7.95 -0.16
C PHE A 131 6.27 -7.36 -1.54
N GLU A 132 7.29 -6.87 -2.24
CA GLU A 132 7.20 -6.48 -3.64
C GLU A 132 6.75 -7.64 -4.52
N PHE A 133 7.15 -8.87 -4.19
CA PHE A 133 6.67 -10.06 -4.89
C PHE A 133 5.18 -10.33 -4.64
N CYS A 134 4.71 -10.19 -3.40
CA CYS A 134 3.28 -10.28 -3.08
C CYS A 134 2.46 -9.21 -3.81
N GLU A 135 2.94 -7.96 -3.87
CA GLU A 135 2.30 -6.89 -4.65
C GLU A 135 2.34 -7.18 -6.17
N ALA A 136 3.42 -7.77 -6.66
CA ALA A 136 3.53 -8.17 -8.05
C ALA A 136 2.58 -9.34 -8.39
N LEU A 137 2.31 -10.25 -7.45
CA LEU A 137 1.30 -11.30 -7.59
C LEU A 137 -0.13 -10.73 -7.63
N TYR A 138 -0.42 -9.71 -6.82
CA TYR A 138 -1.67 -8.95 -6.94
C TYR A 138 -1.81 -8.36 -8.35
N LYS A 139 -0.79 -7.65 -8.84
CA LYS A 139 -0.78 -7.06 -10.19
C LYS A 139 -0.91 -8.12 -11.29
N LEU A 140 -0.23 -9.25 -11.15
CA LEU A 140 -0.30 -10.38 -12.07
C LEU A 140 -1.73 -10.93 -12.17
N TYR A 141 -2.42 -11.08 -11.04
CA TYR A 141 -3.81 -11.54 -11.02
C TYR A 141 -4.74 -10.63 -11.84
N TYR A 142 -4.44 -9.33 -11.89
CA TYR A 142 -5.17 -8.33 -12.68
C TYR A 142 -4.54 -8.04 -14.08
N GLY A 143 -3.55 -8.84 -14.51
CA GLY A 143 -3.02 -8.81 -15.88
C GLY A 143 -1.74 -8.02 -16.10
N ASP A 144 -1.12 -7.43 -15.07
CA ASP A 144 0.22 -6.85 -15.19
C ASP A 144 1.30 -7.89 -14.84
N SER A 145 1.87 -8.50 -15.89
CA SER A 145 2.94 -9.48 -15.75
C SER A 145 4.35 -8.88 -15.65
N ILE A 146 4.54 -7.61 -16.01
CA ILE A 146 5.89 -6.99 -16.09
C ILE A 146 6.50 -6.90 -14.69
N SER A 147 5.71 -6.38 -13.74
CA SER A 147 6.13 -6.27 -12.34
C SER A 147 6.50 -7.64 -11.76
N TYR A 148 5.73 -8.68 -12.10
CA TYR A 148 5.96 -10.05 -11.64
C TYR A 148 7.29 -10.61 -12.11
N PHE A 149 7.57 -10.60 -13.42
CA PHE A 149 8.80 -11.19 -13.95
C PHE A 149 10.04 -10.48 -13.44
N LYS A 150 9.98 -9.15 -13.26
CA LYS A 150 11.09 -8.38 -12.71
C LYS A 150 11.43 -8.83 -11.29
N ILE A 151 10.46 -8.84 -10.39
CA ILE A 151 10.71 -9.20 -8.98
C ILE A 151 11.04 -10.68 -8.82
N TYR A 152 10.41 -11.55 -9.62
CA TYR A 152 10.72 -12.98 -9.64
C TYR A 152 12.18 -13.24 -10.01
N ASP A 153 12.69 -12.56 -11.04
CA ASP A 153 14.09 -12.64 -11.46
C ASP A 153 15.06 -12.14 -10.37
N GLU A 154 14.73 -11.03 -9.70
CA GLU A 154 15.52 -10.52 -8.57
C GLU A 154 15.56 -11.51 -7.38
N LEU A 155 14.43 -12.15 -7.06
CA LEU A 155 14.38 -13.20 -6.02
C LEU A 155 15.19 -14.43 -6.41
N ILE A 156 15.17 -14.84 -7.68
CA ILE A 156 15.99 -15.95 -8.19
C ILE A 156 17.49 -15.60 -8.22
N LYS A 157 17.84 -14.33 -8.37
CA LYS A 157 19.25 -13.90 -8.40
C LYS A 157 19.82 -13.56 -7.03
N SER A 158 18.97 -13.42 -6.02
CA SER A 158 19.40 -13.11 -4.64
C SER A 158 20.38 -14.15 -4.09
N ASP A 159 21.28 -13.77 -3.19
CA ASP A 159 22.17 -14.75 -2.57
C ASP A 159 21.43 -15.66 -1.59
N LEU A 160 21.80 -16.95 -1.59
CA LEU A 160 21.38 -17.89 -0.56
C LEU A 160 22.23 -17.70 0.69
N ARG A 161 21.55 -17.41 1.80
CA ARG A 161 22.10 -17.36 3.15
C ARG A 161 22.09 -18.77 3.71
N ILE A 162 23.27 -19.40 3.70
CA ILE A 162 23.48 -20.66 4.40
C ILE A 162 23.48 -20.35 5.91
N LYS A 163 22.60 -21.03 6.65
CA LYS A 163 22.57 -20.99 8.11
C LYS A 163 23.18 -22.25 8.70
#